data_AF-A0A486RUX8-F1
#
_entry.id   AF-A0A486RUX8-F1
#
_cell.length_a   1.000
_cell.length_b   1.000
_cell.length_c   1.000
_cell.angle_alpha   90.00
_cell.angle_beta   90.00
_cell.angle_gamma   90.00
#
_symmetry.space_group_name_H-M   'P 1'
#
loop_
_entity.id
_entity.type
_entity.pdbx_description
1 polymer ?
#
loop_
_entity_poly.entity_id
_entity_poly.type
_entity_poly.pdbx_seq_one_letter_code
_entity_poly.pdbx_strand_id
1 'polypeptide(L)'
;MTTDITELAQSLKAAAEKATPGEWVYFPKNTSIEYDVGSDESQGSILYVDSGDFTQVQTDRNGEFIALANPANVLALVEALEKAQQERENWRTSFDNERFRADKLKAYIDDMEPIRAAAEKLVRCKGRYHSEQNYRALAALFGVKTPDLPPLENENVHYADAAEMEIAALRQRIAELESHTVKLPKPISVLHRREFTAAHCAIYAYPEAEVNAALAAAGIKWEVE
;
A
#
# COMPACT_ATOMS: atom_id res chain seq x y z
N MET A 1 8.88 -40.30 39.47
CA MET A 1 9.72 -40.50 38.27
C MET A 1 8.87 -40.07 37.09
N THR A 2 9.31 -39.09 36.29
CA THR A 2 8.59 -38.71 35.06
C THR A 2 8.87 -39.78 34.02
N THR A 3 7.94 -40.72 33.83
CA THR A 3 7.97 -41.67 32.72
C THR A 3 7.95 -40.85 31.42
N ASP A 4 8.95 -41.01 30.56
CA ASP A 4 8.92 -40.38 29.23
C ASP A 4 7.74 -40.98 28.45
N ILE A 5 6.72 -40.14 28.22
CA ILE A 5 5.49 -40.54 27.53
C ILE A 5 5.76 -41.08 26.13
N THR A 6 6.81 -40.59 25.46
CA THR A 6 7.19 -41.03 24.11
C THR A 6 7.75 -42.44 24.15
N GLU A 7 8.66 -42.70 25.09
CA GLU A 7 9.22 -44.04 25.31
C GLU A 7 8.13 -45.02 25.75
N LEU A 8 7.26 -44.62 26.68
CA LEU A 8 6.12 -45.42 27.12
C LEU A 8 5.20 -45.79 25.94
N ALA A 9 4.83 -44.82 25.10
CA ALA A 9 3.99 -45.07 23.93
C ALA A 9 4.64 -46.04 22.94
N GLN A 10 5.96 -45.91 22.70
CA GLN A 10 6.70 -46.82 21.83
C GLN A 10 6.81 -48.23 22.41
N SER A 11 7.13 -48.36 23.70
CA SER A 11 7.20 -49.65 24.38
C SER A 11 5.83 -50.34 24.40
N LEU A 12 4.76 -49.60 24.70
CA LEU A 12 3.40 -50.14 24.71
C LEU A 12 2.97 -50.60 23.32
N LYS A 13 3.31 -49.85 22.27
CA LYS A 13 3.07 -50.26 20.88
C LYS A 13 3.81 -51.55 20.53
N ALA A 14 5.09 -51.64 20.87
CA ALA A 14 5.89 -52.84 20.59
C ALA A 14 5.38 -54.08 21.37
N ALA A 15 4.90 -53.90 22.61
CA ALA A 15 4.28 -54.96 23.38
C ALA A 15 2.93 -55.39 22.76
N ALA A 16 2.10 -54.44 22.33
CA ALA A 16 0.83 -54.70 21.66
C ALA A 16 1.01 -55.48 20.34
N GLU A 17 2.05 -55.18 19.55
CA GLU A 17 2.37 -55.89 18.30
C GLU A 17 2.83 -57.34 18.53
N LYS A 18 3.39 -57.65 19.71
CA LYS A 18 3.81 -59.01 20.09
C LYS A 18 2.66 -59.83 20.68
N ALA A 19 1.71 -59.17 21.33
CA ALA A 19 0.57 -59.79 21.98
C ALA A 19 -0.37 -60.46 20.95
N THR A 20 -1.26 -61.33 21.42
CA THR A 20 -2.20 -62.03 20.54
C THR A 20 -3.18 -61.06 19.88
N PRO A 21 -3.35 -61.10 18.54
CA PRO A 21 -4.20 -60.17 17.82
C PRO A 21 -5.68 -60.45 18.07
N GLY A 22 -6.52 -59.47 17.78
CA GLY A 22 -7.97 -59.57 17.92
C GLY A 22 -8.50 -58.97 19.22
N GLU A 23 -9.80 -59.09 19.42
CA GLU A 23 -10.48 -58.55 20.60
C GLU A 23 -10.28 -59.48 21.80
N TRP A 24 -9.86 -58.90 22.92
CA TRP A 24 -9.74 -59.63 24.18
C TRP A 24 -11.02 -59.43 24.99
N VAL A 25 -11.70 -60.53 25.28
CA VAL A 25 -12.98 -60.51 26.00
C VAL A 25 -12.72 -60.79 27.47
N TYR A 26 -13.29 -59.95 28.34
CA TYR A 26 -13.29 -60.22 29.76
C TYR A 26 -14.27 -61.35 30.08
N PHE A 27 -13.75 -62.46 30.61
CA PHE A 27 -14.55 -63.57 31.13
C PHE A 27 -14.59 -63.49 32.66
N PRO A 28 -15.75 -63.14 33.26
CA PRO A 28 -15.88 -63.09 34.71
C PRO A 28 -15.47 -64.43 35.35
N LYS A 29 -14.70 -64.38 36.44
CA LYS A 29 -14.19 -65.51 37.23
C LYS A 29 -12.96 -66.27 36.67
N ASN A 30 -12.47 -65.93 35.48
CA ASN A 30 -11.25 -66.53 34.90
C ASN A 30 -10.00 -65.64 34.98
N THR A 31 -10.12 -64.46 35.60
CA THR A 31 -9.01 -63.51 35.76
C THR A 31 -8.72 -63.32 37.24
N SER A 32 -7.49 -63.61 37.65
CA SER A 32 -6.99 -63.33 39.01
C SER A 32 -5.85 -62.32 38.93
N ILE A 33 -5.98 -61.23 39.68
CA ILE A 33 -4.88 -60.29 39.95
C ILE A 33 -4.64 -60.41 41.46
N GLU A 34 -3.53 -61.03 41.83
CA GLU A 34 -3.17 -61.22 43.23
C GLU A 34 -2.16 -60.16 43.64
N TYR A 35 -2.46 -59.47 44.74
CA TYR A 35 -1.49 -58.63 45.42
C TYR A 35 -0.58 -59.56 46.22
N ASP A 36 0.71 -59.53 45.91
CA ASP A 36 1.69 -60.35 46.60
C ASP A 36 1.69 -59.97 48.09
N VAL A 37 1.35 -60.93 48.96
CA VAL A 37 1.16 -60.72 50.40
C VAL A 37 2.51 -60.75 51.15
N GLY A 38 3.64 -60.86 50.44
CA GLY A 38 4.99 -60.94 51.01
C GLY A 38 6.00 -59.89 50.52
N SER A 39 5.73 -59.20 49.41
CA SER A 39 6.44 -57.98 49.03
C SER A 39 5.61 -56.77 49.46
N ASP A 40 6.27 -55.63 49.59
CA ASP A 40 5.80 -54.33 50.03
C ASP A 40 4.55 -53.81 49.28
N GLU A 41 3.38 -54.43 49.55
CA GLU A 41 1.96 -54.09 49.28
C GLU A 41 1.56 -53.41 47.95
N SER A 42 2.49 -53.17 47.02
CA SER A 42 2.33 -52.12 46.01
C SER A 42 2.36 -52.64 44.58
N GLN A 43 2.48 -53.94 44.36
CA GLN A 43 2.49 -54.55 43.03
C GLN A 43 1.52 -55.73 42.95
N GLY A 44 0.47 -55.58 42.12
CA GLY A 44 -0.41 -56.68 41.75
C GLY A 44 0.27 -57.56 40.69
N SER A 45 0.28 -58.87 40.92
CA SER A 45 0.72 -59.88 39.97
C SER A 45 -0.48 -60.36 39.15
N ILE A 46 -0.30 -60.44 37.84
CA ILE A 46 -1.31 -61.00 36.92
C ILE A 46 -1.05 -62.50 36.84
N LEU A 47 -2.03 -63.30 37.26
CA LEU A 47 -1.91 -64.75 37.25
C LEU A 47 -2.59 -65.32 36.01
N TYR A 48 -1.82 -66.12 35.28
CA TYR A 48 -2.33 -66.90 34.18
C TYR A 48 -2.91 -68.22 34.70
N VAL A 49 -4.14 -68.51 34.27
CA VAL A 49 -4.74 -69.84 34.42
C VAL A 49 -4.60 -70.53 33.07
N ASP A 50 -3.89 -71.66 33.05
CA ASP A 50 -3.70 -72.46 31.84
C ASP A 50 -5.03 -73.04 31.37
N SER A 51 -5.61 -72.41 30.35
CA SER A 51 -6.83 -72.86 29.68
C SER A 51 -6.53 -73.83 28.53
N GLY A 52 -5.26 -74.04 28.17
CA GLY A 52 -4.83 -74.81 27.00
C GLY A 52 -5.03 -74.08 25.65
N ASP A 53 -5.58 -72.86 25.66
CA ASP A 53 -5.89 -72.10 24.44
C ASP A 53 -4.67 -71.33 23.88
N PHE A 54 -3.63 -71.14 24.68
CA PHE A 54 -2.43 -70.39 24.31
C PHE A 54 -1.15 -71.18 24.59
N THR A 55 -0.15 -70.99 23.73
CA THR A 55 1.21 -71.43 24.04
C THR A 55 1.81 -70.57 25.15
N GLN A 56 2.76 -71.11 25.91
CA GLN A 56 3.48 -70.35 26.95
C GLN A 56 4.03 -69.02 26.42
N VAL A 57 4.57 -69.01 25.20
CA VAL A 57 5.10 -67.80 24.56
C VAL A 57 4.02 -66.74 24.30
N GLN A 58 2.80 -67.16 23.92
CA GLN A 58 1.68 -66.24 23.76
C GLN A 58 1.21 -65.70 25.11
N THR A 59 1.15 -66.56 26.12
CA THR A 59 0.83 -66.19 27.50
C THR A 59 1.80 -65.14 28.03
N ASP A 60 3.11 -65.36 27.88
CA ASP A 60 4.14 -64.44 28.35
C ASP A 60 4.01 -63.07 27.67
N ARG A 61 3.84 -63.04 26.35
CA ARG A 61 3.67 -61.79 25.57
C ARG A 61 2.40 -61.03 25.95
N ASN A 62 1.30 -61.75 26.21
CA ASN A 62 0.06 -61.14 26.66
C ASN A 62 0.23 -60.56 28.08
N GLY A 63 0.88 -61.29 28.97
CA GLY A 63 1.21 -60.82 30.32
C GLY A 63 2.10 -59.58 30.32
N GLU A 64 3.16 -59.56 29.50
CA GLU A 64 4.03 -58.39 29.30
C GLU A 64 3.23 -57.16 28.86
N PHE A 65 2.32 -57.33 27.89
CA PHE A 65 1.48 -56.23 27.42
C PHE A 65 0.54 -55.70 28.52
N ILE A 66 -0.15 -56.57 29.26
CA ILE A 66 -1.09 -56.15 30.32
C ILE A 66 -0.32 -55.46 31.47
N ALA A 67 0.82 -56.00 31.88
CA ALA A 67 1.65 -55.41 32.93
C ALA A 67 2.15 -54.00 32.54
N LEU A 68 2.51 -53.82 31.26
CA LEU A 68 2.89 -52.51 30.73
C LEU A 68 1.68 -51.57 30.58
N ALA A 69 0.51 -52.10 30.21
CA ALA A 69 -0.76 -51.38 30.10
C ALA A 69 -1.47 -51.16 31.46
N ASN A 70 -0.71 -51.07 32.55
CA ASN A 70 -1.27 -50.86 33.88
C ASN A 70 -1.97 -49.48 34.01
N PRO A 71 -2.81 -49.29 35.04
CA PRO A 71 -3.58 -48.05 35.21
C PRO A 71 -2.73 -46.78 35.20
N ALA A 72 -1.54 -46.79 35.82
CA ALA A 72 -0.68 -45.61 35.87
C ALA A 72 -0.18 -45.20 34.48
N ASN A 73 0.24 -46.17 33.67
CA ASN A 73 0.72 -45.93 32.31
C ASN A 73 -0.42 -45.52 31.37
N VAL A 74 -1.60 -46.10 31.51
CA VAL A 74 -2.79 -45.70 30.72
C VAL A 74 -3.21 -44.28 31.07
N LEU A 75 -3.29 -43.93 32.36
CA LEU A 75 -3.62 -42.57 32.79
C LEU A 75 -2.58 -41.55 32.27
N ALA A 76 -1.29 -41.87 32.38
CA ALA A 76 -0.23 -41.00 31.87
C ALA A 76 -0.35 -40.73 30.35
N LEU A 77 -0.71 -41.75 29.56
CA LEU A 77 -0.95 -41.59 28.12
C LEU A 77 -2.22 -40.77 27.83
N VAL A 78 -3.30 -40.96 28.61
CA VAL A 78 -4.55 -40.20 28.47
C VAL A 78 -4.32 -38.73 28.81
N GLU A 79 -3.68 -38.41 29.93
CA GLU A 79 -3.36 -37.05 30.34
C GLU A 79 -2.49 -36.34 29.28
N ALA A 80 -1.49 -37.05 28.73
CA ALA A 80 -0.66 -36.51 27.67
C ALA A 80 -1.44 -36.26 26.37
N LEU A 81 -2.40 -37.14 26.02
CA LEU A 81 -3.27 -36.98 24.87
C LEU A 81 -4.20 -35.76 25.05
N GLU A 82 -4.84 -35.64 26.21
CA GLU A 82 -5.71 -34.50 26.55
C GLU A 82 -4.94 -33.18 26.48
N LYS A 83 -3.72 -33.14 27.04
CA LYS A 83 -2.84 -31.96 26.95
C LYS A 83 -2.48 -31.63 25.50
N ALA A 84 -2.10 -32.61 24.70
CA ALA A 84 -1.77 -32.41 23.29
C ALA A 84 -2.98 -31.99 22.45
N GLN A 85 -4.19 -32.41 22.80
CA GLN A 85 -5.43 -31.94 22.18
C GLN A 85 -5.73 -30.48 22.58
N GLN A 86 -5.60 -30.14 23.86
CA GLN A 86 -5.79 -28.78 24.34
C GLN A 86 -4.80 -27.80 23.69
N GLU A 87 -3.53 -28.19 23.56
CA GLU A 87 -2.53 -27.36 22.87
C GLU A 87 -2.92 -27.14 21.41
N ARG A 88 -3.35 -28.19 20.69
CA ARG A 88 -3.84 -28.06 19.30
C ARG A 88 -5.00 -27.08 19.18
N GLU A 89 -5.96 -27.13 20.10
CA GLU A 89 -7.10 -26.20 20.11
C GLU A 89 -6.70 -24.76 20.41
N ASN A 90 -5.75 -24.58 21.35
CA ASN A 90 -5.19 -23.26 21.64
C ASN A 90 -4.45 -22.69 20.42
N TRP A 91 -3.63 -23.51 19.75
CA TRP A 91 -2.95 -23.13 18.51
C TRP A 91 -3.93 -22.76 17.40
N ARG A 92 -5.01 -23.55 17.23
CA ARG A 92 -6.07 -23.28 16.25
C ARG A 92 -6.70 -21.90 16.49
N THR A 93 -7.06 -21.63 17.74
CA THR A 93 -7.64 -20.34 18.12
C THR A 93 -6.65 -19.18 17.93
N SER A 94 -5.37 -19.36 18.28
CA SER A 94 -4.33 -18.35 18.05
C SER A 94 -4.15 -18.04 16.56
N PHE A 95 -4.12 -19.07 15.72
CA PHE A 95 -3.99 -18.92 14.28
C PHE A 95 -5.19 -18.19 13.67
N ASP A 96 -6.41 -18.51 14.10
CA ASP A 96 -7.62 -17.80 13.65
C ASP A 96 -7.59 -16.32 14.06
N ASN A 97 -7.13 -16.02 15.28
CA ASN A 97 -6.96 -14.64 15.74
C ASN A 97 -5.90 -13.88 14.92
N GLU A 98 -4.77 -14.50 14.61
CA GLU A 98 -3.73 -13.90 13.77
C GLU A 98 -4.23 -13.65 12.35
N ARG A 99 -4.93 -14.63 11.76
CA ARG A 99 -5.55 -14.49 10.44
C ARG A 99 -6.52 -13.33 10.41
N PHE A 100 -7.39 -13.20 11.42
CA PHE A 100 -8.31 -12.06 11.53
C PHE A 100 -7.58 -10.72 11.62
N ARG A 101 -6.47 -10.66 12.37
CA ARG A 101 -5.63 -9.45 12.45
C ARG A 101 -4.97 -9.12 11.11
N ALA A 102 -4.50 -10.13 10.38
CA ALA A 102 -3.91 -9.97 9.06
C ALA A 102 -4.93 -9.44 8.05
N ASP A 103 -6.15 -10.01 8.03
CA ASP A 103 -7.24 -9.55 7.17
C ASP A 103 -7.60 -8.09 7.45
N LYS A 104 -7.67 -7.71 8.74
CA LYS A 104 -7.93 -6.33 9.15
C LYS A 104 -6.80 -5.38 8.72
N LEU A 105 -5.54 -5.78 8.88
CA LEU A 105 -4.39 -4.99 8.46
C LEU A 105 -4.37 -4.82 6.94
N LYS A 106 -4.70 -5.87 6.20
CA LYS A 106 -4.81 -5.85 4.75
C LYS A 106 -5.87 -4.86 4.29
N ALA A 107 -7.05 -4.85 4.91
CA ALA A 107 -8.08 -3.84 4.64
C ALA A 107 -7.57 -2.41 4.86
N TYR A 108 -6.88 -2.13 5.97
CA TYR A 108 -6.27 -0.80 6.20
C TYR A 108 -5.22 -0.42 5.15
N ILE A 109 -4.41 -1.37 4.68
CA ILE A 109 -3.43 -1.12 3.62
C ILE A 109 -4.14 -0.78 2.31
N ASP A 110 -5.20 -1.50 1.98
CA ASP A 110 -6.00 -1.27 0.77
C ASP A 110 -6.69 0.10 0.82
N ASP A 111 -7.21 0.51 1.98
CA ASP A 111 -7.78 1.85 2.19
C ASP A 111 -6.74 2.98 2.01
N MET A 112 -5.46 2.72 2.26
CA MET A 112 -4.36 3.68 2.12
C MET A 112 -3.78 3.76 0.69
N GLU A 113 -4.02 2.75 -0.14
CA GLU A 113 -3.48 2.67 -1.51
C GLU A 113 -3.94 3.84 -2.40
N PRO A 114 -5.22 4.28 -2.37
CA PRO A 114 -5.67 5.48 -3.07
C PRO A 114 -4.97 6.76 -2.62
N ILE A 115 -4.68 6.90 -1.32
CA ILE A 115 -3.98 8.06 -0.76
C ILE A 115 -2.54 8.07 -1.26
N ARG A 116 -1.86 6.92 -1.25
CA ARG A 116 -0.50 6.79 -1.81
C ARG A 116 -0.50 7.13 -3.29
N ALA A 117 -1.43 6.60 -4.08
CA ALA A 117 -1.55 6.88 -5.50
C ALA A 117 -1.83 8.36 -5.80
N ALA A 118 -2.67 9.02 -4.99
CA ALA A 118 -2.92 10.46 -5.09
C ALA A 118 -1.67 11.28 -4.75
N ALA A 119 -0.94 10.91 -3.69
CA ALA A 119 0.32 11.54 -3.31
C ALA A 119 1.38 11.39 -4.41
N GLU A 120 1.53 10.20 -5.01
CA GLU A 120 2.42 9.98 -6.14
C GLU A 120 2.08 10.86 -7.34
N LYS A 121 0.79 10.98 -7.69
CA LYS A 121 0.33 11.88 -8.76
C LYS A 121 0.66 13.34 -8.45
N LEU A 122 0.44 13.77 -7.21
CA LEU A 122 0.78 15.13 -6.76
C LEU A 122 2.28 15.40 -6.89
N VAL A 123 3.15 14.49 -6.46
CA VAL A 123 4.61 14.63 -6.60
C VAL A 123 5.03 14.68 -8.07
N ARG A 124 4.46 13.81 -8.94
CA ARG A 124 4.76 13.84 -10.39
C ARG A 124 4.30 15.13 -11.07
N CYS A 125 3.16 15.70 -10.67
CA CYS A 125 2.70 17.00 -11.17
C CYS A 125 3.55 18.17 -10.63
N LYS A 126 4.08 18.06 -9.40
CA LYS A 126 4.96 19.06 -8.77
C LYS A 126 6.36 19.13 -9.37
N GLY A 127 6.87 18.04 -9.94
CA GLY A 127 8.14 18.00 -10.66
C GLY A 127 8.18 18.85 -11.94
N ARG A 128 7.05 19.49 -12.33
CA ARG A 128 6.99 20.32 -13.53
C ARG A 128 6.83 21.83 -13.36
N TYR A 129 6.38 22.43 -12.23
CA TYR A 129 6.31 23.91 -12.19
C TYR A 129 6.25 24.68 -10.84
N HIS A 130 6.14 24.10 -9.63
CA HIS A 130 6.01 24.90 -8.38
C HIS A 130 6.58 24.17 -7.14
N SER A 131 7.77 23.59 -7.28
CA SER A 131 8.27 22.53 -6.40
C SER A 131 8.61 22.96 -4.97
N GLU A 132 9.02 24.18 -4.66
CA GLU A 132 9.59 24.43 -3.32
C GLU A 132 8.57 24.81 -2.23
N GLN A 133 7.69 25.80 -2.50
CA GLN A 133 6.66 26.25 -1.55
C GLN A 133 5.71 25.13 -1.14
N ASN A 134 5.43 24.24 -2.09
CA ASN A 134 4.56 23.11 -1.90
C ASN A 134 5.18 22.00 -1.04
N TYR A 135 6.50 21.79 -1.10
CA TYR A 135 7.18 20.88 -0.19
C TYR A 135 7.24 21.45 1.22
N ARG A 136 7.43 22.77 1.37
CA ARG A 136 7.35 23.45 2.67
C ARG A 136 5.95 23.34 3.30
N ALA A 137 4.88 23.50 2.51
CA ALA A 137 3.50 23.34 2.98
C ALA A 137 3.17 21.89 3.38
N LEU A 138 3.61 20.90 2.59
CA LEU A 138 3.45 19.48 2.92
C LEU A 138 4.25 19.09 4.16
N ALA A 139 5.49 19.54 4.29
CA ALA A 139 6.31 19.29 5.46
C ALA A 139 5.69 19.88 6.74
N ALA A 140 5.09 21.07 6.65
CA ALA A 140 4.31 21.65 7.75
C ALA A 140 3.05 20.82 8.07
N LEU A 141 2.31 20.35 7.06
CA LEU A 141 1.10 19.54 7.24
C LEU A 141 1.38 18.19 7.89
N PHE A 142 2.50 17.55 7.51
CA PHE A 142 2.92 16.25 8.03
C PHE A 142 3.88 16.34 9.24
N GLY A 143 4.19 17.55 9.73
CA GLY A 143 5.05 17.77 10.89
C GLY A 143 6.52 17.36 10.71
N VAL A 144 6.99 17.27 9.46
CA VAL A 144 8.36 16.83 9.13
C VAL A 144 9.27 18.06 9.03
N LYS A 145 10.44 18.05 9.67
CA LYS A 145 11.43 19.12 9.50
C LYS A 145 11.92 19.17 8.06
N THR A 146 11.68 20.28 7.37
CA THR A 146 12.25 20.53 6.04
C THR A 146 13.77 20.57 6.15
N PRO A 147 14.52 19.86 5.29
CA PRO A 147 15.97 20.06 5.19
C PRO A 147 16.26 21.52 4.81
N ASP A 148 17.42 22.02 5.22
CA ASP A 148 17.89 23.41 5.11
C ASP A 148 17.77 23.93 3.67
N LEU A 149 16.60 24.49 3.34
CA LEU A 149 16.29 25.07 2.04
C LEU A 149 16.63 26.57 2.12
N PRO A 150 17.37 27.12 1.15
CA PRO A 150 17.72 28.54 1.12
C PRO A 150 16.47 29.43 1.19
N PRO A 151 16.58 30.69 1.63
CA PRO A 151 15.45 31.63 1.60
C PRO A 151 14.86 31.68 0.19
N LEU A 152 13.53 31.71 0.08
CA LEU A 152 12.86 31.89 -1.21
C LEU A 152 13.29 33.24 -1.79
N GLU A 153 14.24 33.24 -2.72
CA GLU A 153 14.44 34.36 -3.62
C GLU A 153 13.19 34.43 -4.49
N ASN A 154 12.48 35.55 -4.44
CA ASN A 154 11.28 35.75 -5.25
C ASN A 154 11.68 35.93 -6.72
N GLU A 155 12.14 34.87 -7.40
CA GLU A 155 12.48 34.88 -8.84
C GLU A 155 11.27 35.21 -9.74
N ASN A 156 10.04 35.08 -9.21
CA ASN A 156 8.82 35.52 -9.90
C ASN A 156 8.64 37.04 -9.93
N VAL A 157 9.40 37.81 -9.15
CA VAL A 157 9.39 39.29 -9.25
C VAL A 157 10.18 39.72 -10.50
N HIS A 158 11.22 38.98 -10.89
CA HIS A 158 12.06 39.35 -12.03
C HIS A 158 11.35 39.24 -13.39
N TYR A 159 10.44 38.27 -13.56
CA TYR A 159 9.62 38.20 -14.79
C TYR A 159 8.46 39.19 -14.80
N ALA A 160 7.87 39.49 -13.63
CA ALA A 160 6.86 40.52 -13.53
C ALA A 160 7.46 41.90 -13.84
N ASP A 161 8.61 42.23 -13.25
CA ASP A 161 9.30 43.51 -13.46
C ASP A 161 9.77 43.66 -14.92
N ALA A 162 10.31 42.60 -15.54
CA ALA A 162 10.73 42.64 -16.93
C ALA A 162 9.53 42.83 -17.88
N ALA A 163 8.43 42.09 -17.67
CA ALA A 163 7.22 42.23 -18.47
C ALA A 163 6.53 43.59 -18.25
N GLU A 164 6.54 44.12 -17.03
CA GLU A 164 6.01 45.45 -16.71
C GLU A 164 6.84 46.55 -17.38
N MET A 165 8.16 46.43 -17.42
CA MET A 165 9.02 47.36 -18.16
C MET A 165 8.76 47.30 -19.68
N GLU A 166 8.60 46.12 -20.26
CA GLU A 166 8.25 45.98 -21.68
C GLU A 166 6.87 46.57 -22.00
N ILE A 167 5.87 46.31 -21.14
CA ILE A 167 4.52 46.89 -21.29
C ILE A 167 4.57 48.41 -21.17
N ALA A 168 5.36 48.97 -20.25
CA ALA A 168 5.53 50.41 -20.10
C ALA A 168 6.18 51.04 -21.34
N ALA A 169 7.24 50.42 -21.87
CA ALA A 169 7.92 50.88 -23.08
C ALA A 169 6.99 50.84 -24.31
N LEU A 170 6.21 49.77 -24.47
CA LEU A 170 5.24 49.65 -25.56
C LEU A 170 4.12 50.69 -25.45
N ARG A 171 3.59 50.94 -24.24
CA ARG A 171 2.59 51.99 -24.00
C ARG A 171 3.13 53.38 -24.34
N GLN A 172 4.37 53.68 -23.97
CA GLN A 172 5.01 54.94 -24.33
C GLN A 172 5.14 55.08 -25.85
N ARG A 173 5.57 54.02 -26.55
CA ARG A 173 5.70 54.05 -28.01
C ARG A 173 4.35 54.23 -28.72
N ILE A 174 3.28 53.62 -28.21
CA ILE A 174 1.93 53.83 -28.74
C ILE A 174 1.49 55.28 -28.53
N ALA A 175 1.67 55.84 -27.33
CA ALA A 175 1.33 57.23 -27.05
C ALA A 175 2.12 58.22 -27.93
N GLU A 176 3.41 57.95 -28.15
CA GLU A 176 4.22 58.69 -29.12
C GLU A 176 3.56 58.62 -30.49
N LEU A 177 3.37 57.42 -31.06
CA LEU A 177 2.81 57.24 -32.41
C LEU A 177 1.41 57.86 -32.55
N GLU A 178 0.55 57.75 -31.55
CA GLU A 178 -0.78 58.38 -31.52
C GLU A 178 -0.73 59.90 -31.46
N SER A 179 0.36 60.48 -30.93
CA SER A 179 0.58 61.94 -30.90
C SER A 179 1.26 62.48 -32.16
N HIS A 180 1.83 61.62 -33.01
CA HIS A 180 2.50 62.08 -34.24
C HIS A 180 1.48 62.60 -35.26
N THR A 181 1.81 63.76 -35.81
CA THR A 181 1.04 64.46 -36.84
C THR A 181 1.89 64.53 -38.10
N VAL A 182 1.31 64.15 -39.25
CA VAL A 182 1.99 64.21 -40.55
C VAL A 182 1.91 65.63 -41.11
N LYS A 183 3.03 66.19 -41.56
CA LYS A 183 3.05 67.48 -42.25
C LYS A 183 2.72 67.31 -43.72
N LEU A 184 1.65 67.96 -44.18
CA LEU A 184 1.28 67.99 -45.59
C LEU A 184 1.85 69.24 -46.27
N PRO A 185 2.44 69.09 -47.48
CA PRO A 185 2.90 70.22 -48.25
C PRO A 185 1.73 71.12 -48.67
N LYS A 186 1.99 72.41 -48.87
CA LYS A 186 0.97 73.39 -49.25
C LYS A 186 0.24 72.98 -50.53
N PRO A 187 -1.11 73.02 -50.56
CA PRO A 187 -1.87 72.69 -51.76
C PRO A 187 -1.48 73.59 -52.94
N ILE A 188 -1.28 72.98 -54.11
CA ILE A 188 -0.98 73.70 -55.35
C ILE A 188 -2.28 73.89 -56.13
N SER A 189 -2.54 75.12 -56.57
CA SER A 189 -3.73 75.43 -57.37
C SER A 189 -3.55 75.01 -58.82
N VAL A 190 -4.44 74.15 -59.31
CA VAL A 190 -4.48 73.67 -60.71
C VAL A 190 -5.68 74.28 -61.43
N LEU A 191 -5.72 75.62 -61.48
CA LEU A 191 -6.78 76.36 -62.17
C LEU A 191 -6.93 75.85 -63.61
N HIS A 192 -8.18 75.66 -64.05
CA HIS A 192 -8.63 75.19 -65.37
C HIS A 192 -8.83 73.67 -65.55
N ARG A 193 -8.49 72.81 -64.58
CA ARG A 193 -8.81 71.37 -64.69
C ARG A 193 -10.20 71.06 -64.13
N ARG A 194 -11.03 70.34 -64.90
CA ARG A 194 -12.37 69.91 -64.46
C ARG A 194 -12.41 68.45 -63.96
N GLU A 195 -11.46 67.59 -64.35
CA GLU A 195 -11.52 66.15 -64.06
C GLU A 195 -10.17 65.60 -63.54
N PHE A 196 -10.22 64.85 -62.42
CA PHE A 196 -9.11 64.10 -61.83
C PHE A 196 -9.31 62.60 -62.07
N THR A 197 -8.98 62.13 -63.27
CA THR A 197 -9.08 60.70 -63.60
C THR A 197 -7.99 59.89 -62.91
N ALA A 198 -8.17 58.57 -62.80
CA ALA A 198 -7.18 57.67 -62.18
C ALA A 198 -5.78 57.81 -62.79
N ALA A 199 -5.68 58.03 -64.12
CA ALA A 199 -4.42 58.26 -64.81
C ALA A 199 -3.74 59.59 -64.41
N HIS A 200 -4.52 60.61 -64.03
CA HIS A 200 -3.97 61.87 -63.56
C HIS A 200 -3.46 61.78 -62.12
N CYS A 201 -4.25 61.19 -61.22
CA CYS A 201 -3.85 61.02 -59.82
C CYS A 201 -2.61 60.15 -59.67
N ALA A 202 -2.46 59.13 -60.54
CA ALA A 202 -1.29 58.25 -60.56
C ALA A 202 0.01 58.93 -60.99
N ILE A 203 -0.04 60.10 -61.65
CA ILE A 203 1.13 60.75 -62.24
C ILE A 203 1.41 62.13 -61.62
N TYR A 204 0.38 62.87 -61.19
CA TYR A 204 0.52 64.30 -60.87
C TYR A 204 0.09 64.69 -59.46
N ALA A 205 -1.21 64.64 -59.15
CA ALA A 205 -1.74 65.11 -57.87
C ALA A 205 -3.14 64.56 -57.59
N TYR A 206 -3.45 64.41 -56.30
CA TYR A 206 -4.78 64.06 -55.80
C TYR A 206 -5.55 65.32 -55.39
N PRO A 207 -6.90 65.32 -55.49
CA PRO A 207 -7.72 66.37 -54.90
C PRO A 207 -7.49 66.46 -53.38
N GLU A 208 -7.33 67.67 -52.87
CA GLU A 208 -7.11 67.92 -51.44
C GLU A 208 -8.19 67.26 -50.56
N ALA A 209 -9.45 67.36 -50.97
CA ALA A 209 -10.57 66.76 -50.25
C ALA A 209 -10.47 65.22 -50.15
N GLU A 210 -9.97 64.55 -51.19
CA GLU A 210 -9.81 63.09 -51.19
C GLU A 210 -8.64 62.64 -50.31
N VAL A 211 -7.53 63.39 -50.33
CA VAL A 211 -6.37 63.14 -49.45
C VAL A 211 -6.77 63.33 -47.98
N ASN A 212 -7.47 64.42 -47.67
CA ASN A 212 -7.94 64.70 -46.32
C ASN A 212 -8.93 63.64 -45.82
N ALA A 213 -9.85 63.19 -46.69
CA ALA A 213 -10.80 62.13 -46.36
C ALA A 213 -10.11 60.77 -46.15
N ALA A 214 -9.11 60.43 -46.97
CA ALA A 214 -8.33 59.19 -46.83
C ALA A 214 -7.50 59.19 -45.53
N LEU A 215 -6.87 60.31 -45.19
CA LEU A 215 -6.13 60.45 -43.93
C LEU A 215 -7.05 60.33 -42.71
N ALA A 216 -8.24 60.95 -42.76
CA ALA A 216 -9.24 60.82 -41.71
C ALA A 216 -9.78 59.38 -41.56
N ALA A 217 -10.05 58.69 -42.68
CA ALA A 217 -10.49 57.30 -42.68
C ALA A 217 -9.43 56.33 -42.11
N ALA A 218 -8.14 56.65 -42.31
CA ALA A 218 -7.01 55.92 -41.75
C ALA A 218 -6.68 56.32 -40.30
N GLY A 219 -7.38 57.32 -39.72
CA GLY A 219 -7.12 57.81 -38.37
C GLY A 219 -5.80 58.58 -38.21
N ILE A 220 -5.22 59.06 -39.31
CA ILE A 220 -3.92 59.75 -39.33
C ILE A 220 -4.14 61.23 -39.03
N LYS A 221 -3.49 61.75 -37.98
CA LYS A 221 -3.43 63.18 -37.68
C LYS A 221 -2.50 63.88 -38.67
N TRP A 222 -2.91 65.03 -39.20
CA TRP A 222 -2.10 65.81 -40.13
C TRP A 222 -2.21 67.32 -39.87
N GLU A 223 -1.17 68.05 -40.26
CA GLU A 223 -1.09 69.52 -40.19
C GLU A 223 -0.51 70.07 -41.50
N VAL A 224 -0.78 71.33 -41.84
CA VAL A 224 -0.22 71.99 -43.03
C VAL A 224 1.18 72.50 -42.71
N GLU A 225 2.10 72.38 -43.66
CA GLU A 225 3.47 72.90 -43.58
C GLU A 225 3.57 74.44 -43.51
#